data_AF-A0AAV3M404-F1
#
_entry.id   AF-A0AAV3M404-F1
#
_cell.length_a   1.000
_cell.length_b   1.000
_cell.length_c   1.000
_cell.angle_alpha   90.00
_cell.angle_beta   90.00
_cell.angle_gamma   90.00
#
_symmetry.space_group_name_H-M   'P 1'
#
loop_
_entity.id
_entity.type
_entity.pdbx_description
1 polymer ?
#
loop_
_entity_poly.entity_id
_entity_poly.type
_entity_poly.pdbx_seq_one_letter_code
_entity_poly.pdbx_strand_id
1 'polypeptide(L)' 'MWFVYELDAPASYNYWFLNVITESGKVYTTKSGFYCSITDADDEKVVLGVNGESENLYVHYSSSSDCSTKMKRNL' A
#
# COMPACT_ATOMS: atom_id res chain seq x y z
N MET A 1 4.61 2.33 15.06
CA MET A 1 4.85 1.01 14.44
C MET A 1 6.10 1.14 13.58
N TRP A 2 6.98 0.15 13.55
CA TRP A 2 8.14 0.12 12.66
C TRP A 2 8.15 -1.22 11.91
N PHE A 3 8.72 -1.23 10.71
CA PHE A 3 8.92 -2.42 9.89
C PHE A 3 10.29 -2.34 9.23
N VAL A 4 10.83 -3.47 8.78
CA VAL A 4 12.12 -3.54 8.10
C VAL A 4 11.88 -3.71 6.61
N TYR A 5 12.70 -3.06 5.81
CA TYR A 5 12.71 -3.18 4.36
C TYR A 5 14.16 -3.18 3.85
N GLU A 6 14.32 -3.55 2.59
CA GLU A 6 15.61 -3.62 1.92
C GLU A 6 15.66 -2.53 0.84
N LEU A 7 16.83 -1.91 0.68
CA LEU A 7 17.13 -0.93 -0.35
C LEU A 7 18.16 -1.51 -1.32
N ASP A 8 18.06 -1.13 -2.60
CA ASP A 8 19.05 -1.42 -3.66
C ASP A 8 19.35 -2.91 -3.94
N ALA A 9 18.57 -3.82 -3.38
CA ALA A 9 18.69 -5.23 -3.69
C ALA A 9 18.02 -5.56 -5.03
N PRO A 10 18.73 -6.26 -5.94
CA PRO A 10 18.18 -6.62 -7.24
C PRO A 10 16.94 -7.50 -7.08
N ALA A 11 15.87 -7.13 -7.79
CA ALA A 11 14.56 -7.80 -7.74
C ALA A 11 13.87 -7.83 -6.35
N SER A 12 14.21 -6.89 -5.46
CA SER A 12 13.49 -6.68 -4.20
C SER A 12 12.39 -5.62 -4.38
N TYR A 13 11.21 -5.86 -3.82
CA TYR A 13 10.06 -4.96 -3.91
C TYR A 13 9.32 -4.88 -2.58
N ASN A 14 8.74 -3.72 -2.27
CA ASN A 14 7.85 -3.60 -1.12
C ASN A 14 6.40 -3.81 -1.57
N TYR A 15 5.76 -4.83 -0.99
CA TYR A 15 4.38 -5.21 -1.30
C TYR A 15 3.45 -4.71 -0.19
N TRP A 16 2.32 -4.15 -0.59
CA TRP A 16 1.35 -3.57 0.34
C TRP A 16 0.04 -4.33 0.27
N PHE A 17 -0.38 -4.88 1.40
CA PHE A 17 -1.63 -5.63 1.51
C PHE A 17 -2.47 -5.08 2.66
N LEU A 18 -3.68 -4.64 2.36
CA LEU A 18 -4.68 -4.27 3.36
C LEU A 18 -5.90 -5.17 3.23
N ASN A 19 -6.44 -5.53 4.39
CA ASN A 19 -7.77 -6.12 4.54
C ASN A 19 -8.62 -5.15 5.37
N VAL A 20 -9.63 -4.56 4.75
CA VAL A 20 -10.53 -3.57 5.37
C VAL A 20 -11.89 -4.21 5.57
N ILE A 21 -12.37 -4.19 6.81
CA ILE A 21 -13.71 -4.63 7.18
C ILE A 21 -14.48 -3.38 7.61
N THR A 22 -15.53 -3.02 6.87
CA THR A 22 -16.39 -1.88 7.21
C THR A 22 -17.26 -2.22 8.41
N GLU A 23 -17.82 -1.21 9.08
CA GLU A 23 -18.80 -1.43 10.17
C GLU A 23 -20.04 -2.18 9.70
N SER A 24 -20.39 -2.08 8.41
CA SER A 24 -21.46 -2.86 7.77
C SER A 24 -21.06 -4.30 7.40
N GLY A 25 -19.82 -4.71 7.73
CA GLY A 25 -19.31 -6.07 7.48
C GLY A 25 -18.82 -6.31 6.05
N LYS A 26 -18.72 -5.29 5.19
CA LYS A 26 -18.16 -5.46 3.84
C LYS A 26 -16.64 -5.60 3.93
N VAL A 27 -16.10 -6.52 3.15
CA VAL A 27 -14.66 -6.81 3.13
C VAL A 27 -14.04 -6.33 1.83
N TYR A 28 -12.94 -5.58 1.94
CA TYR A 28 -12.16 -5.09 0.82
C TYR A 28 -10.70 -5.49 0.99
N THR A 29 -10.09 -6.02 -0.07
CA THR A 29 -8.70 -6.44 -0.06
C THR A 29 -7.91 -5.85 -1.21
N THR A 30 -6.66 -5.49 -0.97
CA THR A 30 -5.74 -5.09 -2.03
C THR A 30 -5.55 -6.23 -3.05
N LYS A 31 -5.41 -5.90 -4.34
CA LYS A 31 -5.08 -6.88 -5.37
C LYS A 31 -3.74 -7.56 -5.05
N SER A 32 -3.68 -8.88 -5.26
CA SER A 32 -2.44 -9.66 -5.12
C SER A 32 -1.33 -9.10 -6.03
N GLY A 33 -0.10 -9.06 -5.49
CA GLY A 33 1.08 -8.59 -6.22
C GLY A 33 1.18 -7.08 -6.40
N PHE A 34 0.34 -6.28 -5.73
CA PHE A 34 0.53 -4.84 -5.70
C PHE A 34 1.82 -4.49 -4.94
N TYR A 35 2.75 -3.86 -5.64
CA TYR A 35 3.99 -3.34 -5.09
C TYR A 35 4.09 -1.84 -5.32
N CYS A 36 4.76 -1.19 -4.39
CA CYS A 36 5.19 0.19 -4.51
C CYS A 36 6.42 0.28 -3.59
N SER A 37 7.61 0.49 -4.14
CA SER A 37 8.84 0.35 -3.35
C SER A 37 9.27 1.68 -2.74
N ILE A 38 9.78 1.60 -1.51
CA ILE A 38 10.49 2.66 -0.82
C ILE A 38 11.85 2.81 -1.49
N THR A 39 12.32 4.05 -1.60
CA THR A 39 13.65 4.41 -2.09
C THR A 39 14.51 4.98 -0.97
N ASP A 40 15.81 5.10 -1.22
CA ASP A 40 16.78 5.76 -0.33
C ASP A 40 16.44 7.25 -0.08
N ALA A 41 15.75 7.89 -1.01
CA ALA A 41 15.30 9.28 -0.91
C ALA A 41 14.08 9.47 -0.01
N ASP A 42 13.39 8.40 0.40
CA ASP A 42 12.20 8.48 1.24
C ASP A 42 12.62 8.52 2.72
N ASP A 43 12.07 9.48 3.48
CA ASP A 43 12.41 9.76 4.89
C ASP A 43 11.87 8.70 5.87
N GLU A 44 12.01 7.41 5.51
CA GLU A 44 11.62 6.22 6.27
C GLU A 44 10.15 6.20 6.71
N LYS A 45 9.31 7.01 6.05
CA LYS A 45 7.89 7.18 6.36
C LYS A 45 7.06 6.78 5.17
N VAL A 46 6.06 5.94 5.45
CA VAL A 46 5.06 5.50 4.48
C VAL A 46 3.68 5.84 5.00
N VAL A 47 2.87 6.45 4.14
CA VAL A 47 1.46 6.71 4.42
C VAL A 47 0.61 5.78 3.57
N LEU A 48 -0.23 4.99 4.23
CA LEU A 48 -1.24 4.14 3.59
C LEU A 48 -2.60 4.82 3.74
N GLY A 49 -3.13 5.34 2.64
CA GLY A 49 -4.45 5.98 2.59
C GLY A 49 -5.49 5.05 1.97
N VAL A 50 -6.71 5.03 2.51
CA VAL A 50 -7.84 4.30 1.92
C VAL A 50 -8.95 5.28 1.61
N ASN A 51 -9.44 5.27 0.36
CA ASN A 51 -10.62 6.02 -0.04
C ASN A 51 -11.77 5.05 -0.30
N GLY A 52 -12.85 5.17 0.48
CA GLY A 52 -14.03 4.31 0.37
C GLY A 52 -14.94 4.61 -0.83
N GLU A 53 -14.90 5.83 -1.39
CA GLU A 53 -15.69 6.19 -2.58
C GLU A 53 -15.06 5.65 -3.85
N SER A 54 -13.74 5.78 -3.99
CA SER A 54 -13.00 5.24 -5.15
C SER A 54 -12.57 3.78 -4.97
N GLU A 55 -12.81 3.22 -3.78
CA GLU A 55 -12.40 1.86 -3.37
C GLU A 55 -10.90 1.62 -3.62
N ASN A 56 -10.06 2.61 -3.31
CA ASN A 56 -8.62 2.58 -3.60
C ASN A 56 -7.76 2.59 -2.33
N LEU A 57 -6.66 1.86 -2.42
CA LEU A 57 -5.48 2.05 -1.58
C LEU A 57 -4.52 3.03 -2.27
N TYR A 58 -3.96 3.94 -1.48
CA TYR A 58 -2.89 4.86 -1.85
C TYR A 58 -1.67 4.59 -0.97
N VAL A 59 -0.50 4.58 -1.59
CA VAL A 59 0.80 4.50 -0.91
C VAL A 59 1.52 5.79 -1.25
N HIS A 60 1.87 6.55 -0.22
CA HIS A 60 2.54 7.83 -0.36
C HIS A 60 3.87 7.83 0.39
N TYR A 61 4.86 8.44 -0.24
CA TYR A 61 6.22 8.62 0.26
C TYR A 61 6.61 10.09 0.24
N SER A 62 7.62 10.48 1.03
CA SER A 62 8.01 11.89 1.16
C SER A 62 8.63 12.48 -0.10
N SER A 63 9.32 11.64 -0.88
CA SER A 63 10.17 12.10 -1.99
C SER A 63 9.91 11.33 -3.28
N SER A 64 9.69 10.02 -3.20
CA SER A 64 9.44 9.17 -4.36
C SER A 64 7.97 9.19 -4.81
N SER A 65 7.70 8.51 -5.93
CA SER A 65 6.40 8.55 -6.56
C SER A 65 5.34 7.77 -5.79
N ASP A 66 4.17 8.37 -5.63
CA ASP A 66 2.99 7.72 -5.09
C ASP A 66 2.50 6.58 -5.99
N CYS A 67 1.95 5.54 -5.37
CA CYS A 67 1.23 4.47 -6.08
C CYS A 67 -0.20 4.36 -5.56
N SER A 68 -1.09 3.83 -6.41
CA SER A 68 -2.43 3.46 -5.98
C SER A 68 -2.91 2.20 -6.67
N THR A 69 -3.88 1.53 -6.05
CA THR A 69 -4.54 0.37 -6.64
C THR A 69 -5.98 0.26 -6.18
N LYS A 70 -6.82 -0.28 -7.08
CA LYS A 70 -8.20 -0.64 -6.74
C LYS A 70 -8.20 -1.80 -5.77
N MET A 71 -9.01 -1.66 -4.73
CA MET A 71 -9.33 -2.73 -3.80
C MET A 71 -10.43 -3.59 -4.40
N LYS A 72 -10.33 -4.89 -4.16
CA LYS A 72 -11.35 -5.85 -4.54
C LYS A 72 -12.30 -6.04 -3.37
N ARG A 73 -13.59 -5.80 -3.61
CA ARG A 73 -14.63 -6.23 -2.69
C ARG A 73 -14.75 -7.75 -2.71
N ASN A 74 -14.65 -8.36 -1.54
CA ASN A 74 -14.95 -9.78 -1.36
C ASN A 74 -16.44 -9.92 -1.04
N LEU A 75 -17.10 -10.84 -1.76
CA LEU A 75 -18.52 -11.17 -1.60
C LEU A 75 -18.67 -12.34 -0.64
#